data_AF-A0A0M4G9N7-F1
#
_entry.id   AF-A0A0M4G9N7-F1
#
_cell.length_a   1.000
_cell.length_b   1.000
_cell.length_c   1.000
_cell.angle_alpha   90.00
_cell.angle_beta   90.00
_cell.angle_gamma   90.00
#
_symmetry.space_group_name_H-M   'P 1'
#
loop_
_entity.id
_entity.type
_entity.pdbx_description
1 polymer ?
#
loop_
_entity_poly.entity_id
_entity_poly.type
_entity_poly.pdbx_seq_one_letter_code
_entity_poly.pdbx_strand_id
1 'polypeptide(L)' 'MNAFFLMLLCYSLSVINLLMGYFEAIKVCDAEGKVNGRGMIFYIPLGVAFAILSSYFLNSIK' A
#
# COMPACT_ATOMS: atom_id res chain seq x y z
N MET A 1 5.08 22.41 2.35
CA MET A 1 5.57 21.07 1.99
C MET A 1 5.48 20.93 0.47
N ASN A 2 6.54 20.55 -0.23
CA ASN A 2 6.56 20.51 -1.70
C ASN A 2 5.68 19.34 -2.21
N ALA A 3 4.81 19.59 -3.19
CA ALA A 3 3.92 18.56 -3.76
C ALA A 3 4.71 17.35 -4.29
N PHE A 4 5.93 17.58 -4.80
CA PHE A 4 6.84 16.52 -5.23
C PHE A 4 7.27 15.60 -4.07
N PHE A 5 7.53 16.16 -2.90
CA PHE A 5 7.88 15.40 -1.70
C PHE A 5 6.69 14.56 -1.20
N LEU A 6 5.48 15.13 -1.23
CA LEU A 6 4.23 14.44 -0.90
C LEU A 6 3.93 13.27 -1.85
N MET A 7 4.15 13.47 -3.15
CA MET A 7 4.00 12.44 -4.17
C MET A 7 4.96 11.26 -3.91
N LEU A 8 6.24 11.54 -3.68
CA LEU A 8 7.27 10.53 -3.39
C LEU A 8 6.95 9.75 -2.11
N LEU A 9 6.49 10.45 -1.07
CA LEU A 9 6.08 9.84 0.19
C LEU A 9 4.85 8.93 -0.01
N CYS A 10 3.82 9.39 -0.72
CA CYS A 10 2.65 8.55 -1.01
C CYS A 10 3.03 7.33 -1.86
N TYR A 11 3.95 7.51 -2.82
CA TYR A 11 4.42 6.41 -3.65
C TYR A 11 5.17 5.35 -2.82
N SER A 12 6.10 5.76 -1.95
CA SER A 12 6.85 4.82 -1.11
C SER A 12 5.93 4.11 -0.11
N LEU A 13 4.99 4.83 0.52
CA LEU A 13 3.97 4.23 1.39
C LEU A 13 3.09 3.23 0.64
N SER A 14 2.68 3.52 -0.59
CA SER A 14 1.94 2.59 -1.43
C SER A 14 2.70 1.27 -1.60
N VAL A 15 3.97 1.36 -2.00
CA VAL A 15 4.82 0.17 -2.23
C VAL A 15 5.01 -0.62 -0.94
N ILE A 16 5.29 0.04 0.19
CA ILE A 16 5.48 -0.64 1.49
C ILE A 16 4.21 -1.37 1.91
N ASN A 17 3.05 -0.73 1.81
CA ASN A 17 1.77 -1.35 2.17
C ASN A 17 1.46 -2.54 1.26
N LEU A 18 1.69 -2.44 -0.05
CA LEU A 18 1.51 -3.57 -0.96
C LEU A 18 2.46 -4.73 -0.64
N LEU A 19 3.73 -4.46 -0.31
CA LEU A 19 4.67 -5.50 0.12
C LEU A 19 4.23 -6.19 1.41
N MET A 20 3.78 -5.43 2.41
CA MET A 20 3.27 -5.97 3.67
C MET A 20 2.04 -6.83 3.45
N GLY A 21 1.11 -6.36 2.62
CA GLY A 21 -0.07 -7.12 2.19
C GLY A 21 0.29 -8.40 1.45
N TYR A 22 1.31 -8.36 0.58
CA TYR A 22 1.82 -9.52 -0.14
C TYR A 22 2.45 -10.57 0.78
N PHE A 23 3.28 -10.15 1.75
CA PHE A 23 3.86 -11.09 2.72
C PHE A 23 2.80 -11.70 3.62
N GLU A 24 1.77 -10.95 4.01
CA GLU A 24 0.64 -11.52 4.72
C GLU A 24 -0.16 -12.48 3.86
N ALA A 25 -0.37 -12.18 2.58
CA ALA A 25 -1.02 -13.10 1.65
C ALA A 25 -0.25 -14.42 1.52
N ILE A 26 1.10 -14.38 1.43
CA ILE A 26 1.93 -15.59 1.43
C ILE A 26 1.72 -16.40 2.71
N LYS A 27 1.78 -15.76 3.88
CA LYS A 27 1.55 -16.44 5.18
C LYS A 27 0.17 -17.07 5.27
N VAL A 28 -0.83 -16.42 4.70
CA VAL A 28 -2.20 -16.91 4.63
C VAL A 28 -2.30 -18.12 3.68
N CYS A 29 -1.64 -18.07 2.53
CA CYS A 29 -1.64 -19.18 1.57
C CYS A 29 -0.91 -20.43 2.09
N ASP A 30 0.15 -20.25 2.88
CA ASP A 30 0.98 -21.34 3.42
C ASP A 30 0.43 -21.94 4.73
N ALA A 31 -0.60 -21.33 5.32
CA ALA A 31 -1.14 -21.76 6.59
C ALA A 31 -2.23 -22.83 6.43
N GLU A 32 -1.97 -24.02 6.96
CA GLU A 32 -2.95 -25.11 7.07
C GLU A 32 -3.87 -24.88 8.29
N GLY A 33 -4.85 -23.98 8.18
CA GLY A 33 -5.82 -23.75 9.26
C GLY A 33 -6.56 -22.41 9.21
N LYS A 34 -7.11 -21.98 10.35
CA LYS A 34 -7.73 -20.64 10.48
C LYS A 34 -6.65 -19.56 10.39
N VAL A 35 -6.72 -18.76 9.34
CA VAL A 35 -5.77 -17.68 9.03
C VAL A 35 -6.29 -16.33 9.49
N ASN A 36 -5.38 -15.50 10.02
CA ASN A 36 -5.71 -14.14 10.43
C ASN A 36 -5.37 -13.15 9.30
N GLY A 37 -6.23 -13.07 8.29
CA GLY A 37 -6.02 -12.23 7.09
C GLY A 37 -6.29 -10.73 7.28
N ARG A 38 -6.38 -10.24 8.53
CA ARG A 38 -6.72 -8.85 8.81
C ARG A 38 -5.71 -7.87 8.23
N GLY A 39 -4.41 -8.12 8.36
CA GLY A 39 -3.42 -7.18 7.83
C GLY A 39 -3.43 -7.15 6.30
N MET A 40 -3.61 -8.29 5.61
CA MET A 40 -3.81 -8.30 4.15
C MET A 40 -4.98 -7.40 3.72
N ILE A 41 -6.12 -7.50 4.42
CA ILE A 41 -7.32 -6.68 4.15
C ILE A 41 -7.08 -5.20 4.44
N PHE A 42 -6.20 -4.84 5.37
CA PHE A 42 -5.88 -3.43 5.65
C PHE A 42 -4.80 -2.89 4.70
N TYR A 43 -3.69 -3.62 4.54
CA TYR A 43 -2.51 -3.17 3.81
C TYR A 43 -2.75 -3.05 2.31
N ILE A 44 -3.53 -3.96 1.68
CA ILE A 44 -3.77 -3.87 0.23
C ILE A 44 -4.58 -2.61 -0.13
N PRO A 45 -5.74 -2.32 0.50
CA PRO A 45 -6.48 -1.09 0.24
C PRO A 45 -5.71 0.18 0.60
N LEU A 46 -4.94 0.17 1.71
CA LEU A 46 -4.06 1.28 2.07
C LEU A 46 -3.01 1.54 1.00
N GLY A 47 -2.40 0.49 0.46
CA GLY A 47 -1.47 0.59 -0.67
C GLY A 47 -2.11 1.26 -1.88
N VAL A 48 -3.29 0.80 -2.28
CA VAL A 48 -4.05 1.38 -3.40
C VAL A 48 -4.44 2.84 -3.14
N ALA A 49 -4.90 3.17 -1.93
CA ALA A 49 -5.26 4.54 -1.57
C ALA A 49 -4.06 5.49 -1.68
N PHE A 50 -2.88 5.07 -1.22
CA PHE A 50 -1.65 5.85 -1.35
C PHE A 50 -1.17 5.96 -2.81
N ALA A 51 -1.37 4.94 -3.64
CA ALA A 51 -1.08 5.01 -5.08
C ALA A 51 -1.96 6.06 -5.80
N ILE A 52 -3.25 6.09 -5.45
CA ILE A 52 -4.19 7.09 -5.97
C ILE A 52 -3.77 8.49 -5.52
N LEU A 53 -3.47 8.67 -4.23
CA LEU A 53 -2.99 9.94 -3.69
C LEU A 53 -1.71 10.41 -4.38
N SER A 54 -0.74 9.51 -4.59
CA SER A 54 0.49 9.83 -5.32
C SER A 54 0.19 10.33 -6.73
N SER A 55 -0.75 9.68 -7.43
CA SER A 55 -1.19 10.08 -8.77
C SER A 55 -1.87 11.45 -8.78
N TYR A 56 -2.68 11.76 -7.76
CA TYR A 56 -3.27 13.09 -7.57
C TYR A 56 -2.19 14.16 -7.36
N PHE A 57 -1.21 13.91 -6.50
CA PHE A 57 -0.12 14.85 -6.28
C PHE A 57 0.75 15.04 -7.53
N LEU A 58 1.02 13.98 -8.30
CA LEU A 58 1.71 14.07 -9.59
C LEU A 58 0.98 14.99 -10.57
N ASN A 59 -0.35 14.86 -10.68
CA ASN A 59 -1.17 15.70 -11.54
C ASN A 59 -1.23 17.16 -11.07
N SER A 60 -1.04 17.42 -9.78
CA SER A 60 -0.98 18.79 -9.23
C SER A 60 0.37 19.48 -9.45
N ILE A 61 1.42 18.73 -9.82
CA ILE A 61 2.76 19.27 -10.13
C ILE A 61 2.89 19.63 -11.61
N LYS A 62 2.13 18.96 -12.49
CA LYS A 62 2.00 19.29 -13.91
C LYS A 62 1.19 20.55 -14.11
#